data_AF-A0ABD4UTD3-F1
#
_entry.id   AF-A0ABD4UTD3-F1
#
_cell.length_a   1.000
_cell.length_b   1.000
_cell.length_c   1.000
_cell.angle_alpha   90.00
_cell.angle_beta   90.00
_cell.angle_gamma   90.00
#
_symmetry.space_group_name_H-M   'P 1'
#
loop_
_entity.id
_entity.type
_entity.pdbx_description
1 polymer ?
#
loop_
_entity_poly.entity_id
_entity_poly.type
_entity_poly.pdbx_seq_one_letter_code
_entity_poly.pdbx_strand_id
1 'polypeptide(L)'
;FRFVLSREEFVDLFLDDLELPDLAKRKLAETESEGIQRAGYATSGSPANISISRTVSRALARRVALRRPRKDEIEALEAELAACEDDTRRRELLALLEALKAKAKRIPFIDPIDIRYRRFETVPKPVAQAV
;
A
#
# COMPACT_ATOMS: atom_id res chain seq x y z
N PHE A 1 -59.05 -29.36 -46.01
CA PHE A 1 -58.21 -30.18 -45.11
C PHE A 1 -58.57 -29.82 -43.67
N ARG A 2 -58.99 -30.80 -42.85
CA ARG A 2 -59.33 -30.60 -41.44
C ARG A 2 -58.31 -31.40 -40.64
N PHE A 3 -57.45 -30.73 -39.89
CA PHE A 3 -56.47 -31.36 -39.04
C PHE A 3 -57.13 -31.69 -37.70
N VAL A 4 -56.94 -32.92 -37.23
CA VAL A 4 -57.35 -33.36 -35.89
C VAL A 4 -56.04 -33.63 -35.16
N LEU A 5 -55.68 -32.74 -34.24
CA LEU A 5 -54.54 -32.94 -33.36
C LEU A 5 -54.96 -33.87 -32.23
N SER A 6 -54.10 -34.83 -31.91
CA SER A 6 -54.22 -35.57 -30.67
C SER A 6 -53.90 -34.67 -29.47
N ARG A 7 -54.36 -35.07 -28.28
CA ARG A 7 -54.14 -34.29 -27.05
C ARG A 7 -52.65 -34.11 -26.74
N GLU A 8 -51.83 -35.09 -27.10
CA GLU A 8 -50.37 -35.07 -26.90
C GLU A 8 -49.71 -34.06 -27.85
N GLU A 9 -50.04 -34.11 -29.14
CA GLU A 9 -49.52 -33.15 -30.13
C GLU A 9 -49.92 -31.69 -29.82
N PHE A 10 -51.09 -31.47 -29.21
CA PHE A 10 -51.48 -30.13 -28.74
C PHE A 10 -50.60 -29.63 -27.60
N VAL A 11 -50.23 -30.51 -26.67
CA VAL A 11 -49.41 -30.14 -25.51
C VAL A 11 -47.98 -29.87 -25.93
N ASP A 12 -47.42 -30.69 -26.82
CA ASP A 12 -46.06 -30.46 -27.34
C ASP A 12 -45.97 -29.13 -28.10
N LEU A 13 -46.93 -28.86 -29.00
CA LEU A 13 -46.97 -27.59 -29.73
C LEU A 13 -47.19 -26.37 -28.81
N PHE A 14 -47.86 -26.55 -27.67
CA PHE A 14 -48.09 -25.48 -26.69
C PHE A 14 -46.87 -25.25 -25.78
N LEU A 15 -46.06 -26.28 -25.56
CA LEU A 15 -44.87 -26.23 -24.70
C LEU A 15 -43.57 -25.95 -25.47
N ASP A 16 -43.56 -26.05 -26.80
CA ASP A 16 -42.43 -25.64 -27.67
C ASP A 16 -41.98 -24.19 -27.39
N ASP A 17 -42.91 -23.28 -27.07
CA ASP A 17 -42.61 -21.88 -26.71
C ASP A 17 -42.30 -21.66 -25.21
N LEU A 18 -42.37 -22.71 -24.39
CA LEU A 18 -42.11 -22.69 -22.94
C LEU A 18 -40.78 -23.35 -22.55
N GLU A 19 -39.98 -23.82 -23.51
CA GLU A 19 -38.60 -24.22 -23.26
C GLU A 19 -37.84 -23.02 -22.70
N LEU A 20 -37.42 -23.07 -21.44
CA LEU A 20 -36.73 -21.97 -20.75
C LEU A 20 -35.46 -21.53 -21.53
N PRO A 21 -35.46 -20.45 -22.34
CA PRO A 21 -34.40 -20.26 -23.31
C PRO A 21 -33.12 -19.63 -22.74
N ASP A 22 -33.14 -19.13 -21.50
CA ASP A 22 -32.14 -18.15 -21.06
C ASP A 22 -31.63 -18.27 -19.62
N LEU A 23 -32.05 -19.26 -18.83
CA LEU A 23 -31.54 -19.40 -17.45
C LEU A 23 -30.05 -19.80 -17.41
N ALA A 24 -29.60 -20.65 -18.32
CA ALA A 24 -28.19 -21.03 -18.43
C ALA A 24 -27.31 -19.87 -18.94
N LYS A 25 -27.83 -19.06 -19.89
CA LYS A 25 -27.13 -17.90 -20.44
C LYS A 25 -27.04 -16.75 -19.45
N ARG A 26 -28.07 -16.53 -18.61
CA ARG A 26 -28.04 -15.51 -17.54
C ARG A 26 -26.96 -15.78 -16.50
N LYS A 27 -26.71 -17.05 -16.14
CA LYS A 27 -25.59 -17.42 -15.25
C LYS A 27 -24.21 -17.18 -15.86
N LEU A 28 -24.10 -17.20 -17.19
CA LEU A 28 -22.87 -16.87 -17.92
C LEU A 28 -22.71 -15.35 -18.16
N ALA A 29 -23.80 -14.59 -18.08
CA ALA A 29 -23.82 -13.15 -18.35
C ALA A 29 -23.52 -12.28 -17.11
N GLU A 30 -23.52 -12.83 -15.89
CA GLU A 30 -22.81 -12.24 -14.75
C GLU A 30 -21.31 -12.35 -15.01
N THR A 31 -20.80 -11.49 -15.90
CA THR A 31 -19.37 -11.31 -16.09
C THR A 31 -18.84 -10.65 -14.82
N GLU A 32 -18.28 -11.43 -13.90
CA GLU A 32 -17.58 -10.89 -12.75
C GLU A 32 -16.43 -10.00 -13.25
N SER A 33 -16.58 -8.68 -13.07
CA SER A 33 -15.52 -7.75 -13.44
C SER A 33 -14.50 -7.67 -12.31
N GLU A 34 -13.21 -7.82 -12.61
CA GLU A 34 -12.17 -7.62 -11.60
C GLU A 34 -11.92 -6.11 -11.41
N GLY A 35 -12.10 -5.63 -10.17
CA GLY A 35 -11.74 -4.27 -9.80
C GLY A 35 -10.47 -4.23 -8.97
N ILE A 36 -9.67 -3.17 -9.13
CA ILE A 36 -8.53 -2.91 -8.23
C ILE A 36 -9.02 -2.08 -7.04
N GLN A 37 -8.72 -2.54 -5.82
CA GLN A 37 -8.98 -1.81 -4.58
C GLN A 37 -7.69 -1.60 -3.79
N ARG A 38 -7.63 -0.48 -3.06
CA ARG A 38 -6.51 -0.16 -2.17
C ARG A 38 -6.54 -1.08 -0.95
N ALA A 39 -5.45 -1.82 -0.73
CA ALA A 39 -5.32 -2.84 0.30
C ALA A 39 -4.23 -2.50 1.35
N GLY A 40 -4.05 -1.21 1.62
CA GLY A 40 -3.11 -0.71 2.64
C GLY A 40 -1.68 -0.54 2.13
N TYR A 41 -0.70 -1.01 2.92
CA TYR A 41 0.73 -0.84 2.64
C TYR A 41 1.51 -2.15 2.76
N ALA A 42 2.49 -2.33 1.90
CA ALA A 42 3.45 -3.44 1.91
C ALA A 42 4.87 -2.94 2.23
N THR A 43 5.75 -3.85 2.64
CA THR A 43 7.19 -3.59 2.89
C THR A 43 8.02 -3.64 1.62
N SER A 44 7.53 -4.28 0.56
CA SER A 44 8.13 -4.35 -0.76
C SER A 44 7.11 -4.03 -1.86
N GLY A 45 7.58 -3.63 -3.04
CA GLY A 45 6.74 -3.30 -4.18
C GLY A 45 7.50 -2.52 -5.24
N SER A 46 6.81 -2.14 -6.31
CA SER A 46 7.37 -1.26 -7.35
C SER A 46 7.70 0.11 -6.77
N PRO A 47 8.85 0.73 -7.10
CA PRO A 47 9.20 2.10 -6.69
C PRO A 47 8.11 3.14 -6.96
N ALA A 48 7.35 2.97 -8.05
CA ALA A 48 6.21 3.84 -8.39
C ALA A 48 5.13 3.88 -7.30
N ASN A 49 5.01 2.81 -6.50
CA ASN A 49 4.01 2.69 -5.45
C ASN A 49 4.50 3.18 -4.08
N ILE A 50 5.72 3.69 -3.94
CA ILE A 50 6.24 4.15 -2.64
C ILE A 50 5.32 5.20 -2.03
N SER A 51 4.93 4.98 -0.78
CA SER A 51 4.19 5.93 0.04
C SER A 51 5.17 6.81 0.81
N ILE A 52 5.47 7.98 0.23
CA ILE A 52 6.41 8.96 0.81
C ILE A 52 5.98 9.34 2.24
N SER A 53 4.70 9.67 2.44
CA SER A 53 4.18 10.08 3.76
C SER A 53 4.35 8.98 4.81
N ARG A 54 4.01 7.73 4.47
CA ARG A 54 4.15 6.60 5.41
C ARG A 54 5.61 6.28 5.69
N THR A 55 6.48 6.35 4.68
CA THR A 55 7.92 6.12 4.84
C THR A 55 8.59 7.18 5.69
N VAL A 56 8.34 8.47 5.43
CA VAL A 56 8.89 9.57 6.22
C VAL A 56 8.42 9.51 7.67
N SER A 57 7.14 9.20 7.90
CA SER A 57 6.58 9.04 9.24
C SER A 57 7.28 7.90 10.02
N ARG A 58 7.50 6.75 9.39
CA ARG A 58 8.23 5.62 10.01
C ARG A 58 9.69 5.96 10.29
N ALA A 59 10.36 6.57 9.32
CA ALA A 59 11.75 6.98 9.46
C ALA A 59 11.94 8.02 10.58
N LEU A 60 11.00 8.97 10.73
CA LEU A 60 11.00 9.90 11.85
C LEU A 60 10.82 9.18 13.20
N ALA A 61 9.83 8.30 13.31
CA ALA A 61 9.59 7.54 14.54
C ALA A 61 10.82 6.70 14.95
N ARG A 62 11.47 6.04 13.98
CA ARG A 62 12.72 5.29 14.20
C ARG A 62 13.85 6.19 14.69
N ARG A 63 14.04 7.37 14.09
CA ARG A 63 15.07 8.33 14.54
C ARG A 63 14.84 8.84 15.95
N VAL A 64 13.58 9.06 16.33
CA VAL A 64 13.20 9.43 17.70
C VAL A 64 13.52 8.28 18.66
N ALA A 65 13.08 7.05 18.33
CA ALA A 65 13.32 5.88 19.17
C ALA A 65 14.82 5.58 19.37
N LEU A 66 15.62 5.72 18.32
CA LEU A 66 17.08 5.52 18.36
C LEU A 66 17.86 6.72 18.90
N ARG A 67 17.15 7.80 19.31
CA ARG A 67 17.73 9.05 19.82
C ARG A 67 18.83 9.58 18.89
N ARG A 68 18.52 9.73 17.61
CA ARG A 68 19.45 10.33 16.65
C ARG A 68 19.73 11.78 17.10
N PRO A 69 21.01 12.18 17.22
CA PRO A 69 21.35 13.56 17.57
C PRO A 69 20.74 14.55 16.59
N ARG A 70 20.29 15.69 17.11
CA ARG A 70 19.75 16.77 16.27
C ARG A 70 20.89 17.53 15.62
N LYS A 71 20.61 18.20 14.51
CA LYS A 71 21.61 19.04 13.83
C LYS A 71 22.03 20.18 14.75
N ASP A 72 21.05 20.83 15.38
CA ASP A 72 21.24 21.96 16.29
C ASP A 72 22.12 21.61 17.50
N GLU A 73 21.99 20.39 18.04
CA GLU A 73 22.84 19.90 19.14
C GLU A 73 24.31 19.79 18.73
N ILE A 74 24.56 19.32 17.51
CA ILE A 74 25.91 19.20 16.95
C ILE A 74 26.47 20.58 16.67
N GLU A 75 25.69 21.48 16.06
CA GLU A 75 26.10 22.85 15.76
C GLU A 75 26.42 23.65 17.03
N ALA A 76 25.63 23.48 18.10
CA ALA A 76 25.90 24.10 19.40
C ALA A 76 27.24 23.61 19.99
N LEU A 77 27.53 22.31 19.91
CA LEU A 77 28.80 21.76 20.38
C LEU A 77 29.99 22.20 19.52
N GLU A 78 29.81 22.35 18.20
CA GLU A 78 30.85 22.91 17.32
C GLU A 78 31.15 24.37 17.67
N ALA A 79 30.12 25.16 18.00
CA ALA A 79 30.28 26.54 18.45
C ALA A 79 30.97 26.62 19.83
N GLU A 80 30.57 25.76 20.79
CA GLU A 80 31.23 25.68 22.11
C GLU A 80 32.72 25.30 21.94
N LEU A 81 33.01 24.34 21.07
CA LEU A 81 34.38 23.93 20.78
C LEU A 81 35.21 25.05 20.14
N ALA A 82 34.61 25.85 19.25
CA ALA A 82 35.27 26.97 18.59
C ALA A 82 35.62 28.10 19.57
N ALA A 83 34.77 28.34 20.57
CA ALA A 83 34.96 29.36 21.60
C ALA A 83 35.82 28.89 22.80
N CYS A 84 36.12 27.59 22.89
CA CYS A 84 36.85 27.02 24.02
C CYS A 84 38.37 27.21 23.88
N GLU A 85 38.96 27.92 24.85
CA GLU A 85 40.41 28.17 24.94
C GLU A 85 41.14 27.12 25.82
N ASP A 86 40.42 26.42 26.70
CA ASP A 86 40.99 25.37 27.56
C ASP A 86 41.19 24.07 26.76
N ASP A 87 42.45 23.63 26.63
CA ASP A 87 42.84 22.41 25.93
C ASP A 87 42.21 21.14 26.49
N THR A 88 41.98 21.06 27.81
CA THR A 88 41.40 19.87 28.44
C THR A 88 39.93 19.76 28.06
N ARG A 89 39.18 20.84 28.25
CA ARG A 89 37.77 20.95 27.86
C ARG A 89 37.57 20.77 26.35
N ARG A 90 38.48 21.31 25.53
CA ARG A 90 38.46 21.15 24.07
C ARG A 90 38.53 19.69 23.65
N ARG A 91 39.39 18.89 24.29
CA ARG A 91 39.50 17.44 24.03
C ARG A 91 38.22 16.69 24.40
N GLU A 92 37.59 17.04 25.51
CA GLU A 92 36.30 16.45 25.91
C GLU A 92 35.20 16.76 24.89
N LEU A 93 35.08 18.03 24.48
CA LEU A 93 34.10 18.47 23.48
C LEU A 93 34.31 17.78 22.13
N LEU A 94 35.56 17.63 21.69
CA LEU A 94 35.90 16.87 20.49
C LEU A 94 35.44 15.41 20.58
N ALA A 95 35.71 14.74 21.71
CA ALA A 95 35.30 13.35 21.90
C ALA A 95 33.77 13.19 21.88
N LEU A 96 33.04 14.12 22.50
CA LEU A 96 31.58 14.16 22.47
C LEU A 96 31.04 14.40 21.07
N LEU A 97 31.61 15.36 20.34
CA LEU A 97 31.23 15.69 18.97
C LEU A 97 31.40 14.48 18.05
N GLU A 98 32.56 13.80 18.12
CA GLU A 98 32.84 12.59 17.34
C GLU A 98 31.82 11.48 17.66
N ALA A 99 31.50 11.26 18.94
CA ALA A 99 30.50 10.28 19.34
C ALA A 99 29.11 10.59 18.76
N LEU A 100 28.67 11.85 18.82
CA LEU A 100 27.38 12.27 18.24
C LEU A 100 27.37 12.18 16.72
N LYS A 101 28.44 12.61 16.04
CA LYS A 101 28.58 12.49 14.57
C LYS A 101 28.55 11.03 14.13
N ALA A 102 29.27 10.15 14.83
CA ALA A 102 29.26 8.72 14.56
C ALA A 102 27.85 8.13 14.73
N LYS A 103 27.13 8.50 15.81
CA LYS A 103 25.75 8.08 16.03
C LYS A 103 24.79 8.59 14.95
N ALA A 104 24.93 9.85 14.55
CA ALA A 104 24.12 10.47 13.51
C ALA A 104 24.36 9.85 12.12
N LYS A 105 25.59 9.39 11.84
CA LYS A 105 25.94 8.65 10.62
C LYS A 105 25.38 7.23 10.62
N ARG A 106 25.40 6.55 11.76
CA ARG A 106 24.86 5.19 11.91
C ARG A 106 23.34 5.13 11.72
N ILE A 107 22.62 6.19 12.10
CA ILE A 107 21.16 6.27 11.96
C ILE A 107 20.83 7.12 10.71
N PRO A 108 20.50 6.51 9.57
CA PRO A 108 20.21 7.25 8.35
C PRO A 108 18.91 8.05 8.45
N PHE A 109 18.72 8.99 7.53
CA PHE A 109 17.48 9.78 7.44
C PHE A 109 16.29 8.94 6.98
N ILE A 110 16.50 8.04 6.01
CA ILE A 110 15.57 7.02 5.54
C ILE A 110 16.33 5.70 5.52
N ASP A 111 15.77 4.67 6.16
CA ASP A 111 16.29 3.30 6.17
C ASP A 111 15.40 2.43 5.27
N PRO A 112 15.95 1.43 4.52
CA PRO A 112 15.15 0.48 3.76
C PRO A 112 14.00 -0.15 4.55
N ILE A 113 14.16 -0.36 5.86
CA ILE A 113 13.10 -0.92 6.73
C ILE A 113 11.89 0.02 6.90
N ASP A 114 12.08 1.31 6.67
CA ASP A 114 11.02 2.34 6.79
C ASP A 114 10.21 2.48 5.50
N ILE A 115 10.71 1.95 4.38
CA ILE A 115 10.06 2.07 3.07
C ILE A 115 8.73 1.31 3.10
N ARG A 116 7.68 1.95 2.60
CA ARG A 116 6.34 1.37 2.51
C ARG A 116 5.77 1.65 1.13
N TYR A 117 5.17 0.64 0.54
CA TYR A 117 4.58 0.69 -0.78
C TYR A 117 3.06 0.64 -0.65
N ARG A 118 2.33 1.42 -1.44
CA ARG A 118 0.87 1.31 -1.55
C ARG A 118 0.55 -0.07 -2.13
N ARG A 119 -0.29 -0.82 -1.42
CA ARG A 119 -0.73 -2.15 -1.83
C ARG A 119 -2.11 -2.06 -2.46
N PHE A 120 -2.31 -2.80 -3.54
CA PHE A 120 -3.60 -2.96 -4.20
C PHE A 120 -3.88 -4.44 -4.38
N GLU A 121 -5.15 -4.81 -4.31
CA GLU A 121 -5.64 -6.17 -4.55
C GLU A 121 -6.74 -6.13 -5.61
N THR A 122 -6.82 -7.19 -6.40
CA THR A 122 -7.94 -7.46 -7.27
C THR A 122 -9.08 -8.05 -6.46
N VAL A 123 -10.26 -7.47 -6.59
CA VAL A 123 -11.48 -7.86 -5.89
C VAL A 123 -12.59 -8.00 -6.93
N PRO A 124 -13.37 -9.08 -6.94
CA PRO A 124 -14.51 -9.21 -7.85
C PRO A 124 -15.53 -8.11 -7.55
N LYS A 125 -15.93 -7.39 -8.59
CA LYS A 125 -16.98 -6.39 -8.55
C LYS A 125 -18.16 -6.88 -9.40
N PRO A 126 -19.33 -7.14 -8.78
CA PRO A 126 -20.51 -7.48 -9.54
C PRO A 126 -20.92 -6.27 -10.38
N VAL A 127 -21.00 -6.45 -11.70
CA VAL A 127 -21.58 -5.46 -12.61
C VAL A 127 -23.07 -5.72 -12.68
N ALA A 128 -23.87 -4.78 -12.16
CA ALA A 128 -25.30 -4.79 -12.41
C ALA A 128 -25.53 -4.40 -13.88
N GLN A 129 -25.83 -5.37 -14.73
CA GLN A 129 -26.38 -5.08 -16.05
C GLN A 129 -27.81 -4.54 -15.85
N ALA A 130 -28.02 -3.28 -16.22
CA ALA A 130 -29.37 -2.75 -16.38
C ALA A 130 -30.02 -3.48 -17.57
N VAL A 131 -31.17 -4.11 -17.29
CA VAL A 131 -32.01 -4.84 -18.25
C VAL A 131 -32.76 -3.87 -19.14
#